data_AF-A0A480AV45-F1
#
_entry.id   AF-A0A480AV45-F1
#
_cell.length_a   1.000
_cell.length_b   1.000
_cell.length_c   1.000
_cell.angle_alpha   90.00
_cell.angle_beta   90.00
_cell.angle_gamma   90.00
#
_symmetry.space_group_name_H-M   'P 1'
#
loop_
_entity.id
_entity.type
_entity.pdbx_description
1 polymer ?
#
loop_
_entity_poly.entity_id
_entity_poly.type
_entity_poly.pdbx_seq_one_letter_code
_entity_poly.pdbx_strand_id
1 'polypeptide(L)'
;MSNDRSKTGTGPATPQGPTRNTLDTDGMLSEWGARLFYPIPKGKGGGGGGKLPLLTTVAALTAVMSAGEVRSRVRSTVSPGATQVMVKITGGGRGMKAIAAHFRYIGRQGKEEVGGKGKTLEIEDERGEKTQGRDGLVRLADEWRVAGAYIDDDSPRREAFNIVFSMPVGTPPEAVRAATAEAARELFEGHKYVFVMHEDQGAPHVHLSVRADRYDGVRLSPRKADLDRWRAVFARNLQDRGVNAVASRQPVRAVNRNYRKLWEERAAGRGQLTRQRPAQRTSARALAVRVEAIRAWEQIARALASSNDPADLRLAVEAVRYLAEIAPGGQVAAREAAKSAQRSESERTGSGQQSPGARPERDRRSDR
;
A
#
# COMPACT_ATOMS: atom_id res chain seq x y z
N MET A 1 -40.06 -7.99 76.01
CA MET A 1 -38.80 -7.66 75.32
C MET A 1 -38.98 -8.06 73.87
N SER A 2 -39.75 -7.29 73.10
CA SER A 2 -39.33 -6.09 72.34
C SER A 2 -38.33 -6.38 71.23
N ASN A 3 -38.80 -6.03 70.03
CA ASN A 3 -38.09 -5.54 68.86
C ASN A 3 -37.38 -6.57 67.95
N ASP A 4 -37.41 -6.44 66.63
CA ASP A 4 -38.23 -5.65 65.69
C ASP A 4 -37.79 -6.10 64.28
N ARG A 5 -38.67 -5.91 63.27
CA ARG A 5 -38.37 -5.73 61.83
C ARG A 5 -37.71 -6.90 61.05
N SER A 6 -38.04 -7.17 59.79
CA SER A 6 -39.05 -6.65 58.87
C SER A 6 -38.96 -7.48 57.57
N LYS A 7 -40.12 -7.87 57.03
CA LYS A 7 -40.30 -8.33 55.65
C LYS A 7 -39.98 -7.18 54.67
N THR A 8 -39.18 -7.46 53.64
CA THR A 8 -39.22 -6.84 52.31
C THR A 8 -38.69 -7.92 51.34
N GLY A 9 -39.32 -8.30 50.25
CA GLY A 9 -40.05 -7.51 49.26
C GLY A 9 -39.35 -7.76 47.92
N THR A 10 -39.66 -8.89 47.28
CA THR A 10 -39.17 -9.24 45.94
C THR A 10 -39.76 -8.27 44.91
N GLY A 11 -38.97 -7.29 44.48
CA GLY A 11 -39.28 -6.45 43.32
C GLY A 11 -38.65 -7.03 42.04
N PRO A 12 -39.30 -6.91 40.87
CA PRO A 12 -38.77 -7.41 39.62
C PRO A 12 -37.60 -6.55 39.13
N ALA A 13 -36.56 -7.20 38.61
CA ALA A 13 -35.42 -6.56 37.98
C ALA A 13 -35.85 -5.75 36.75
N THR A 14 -35.58 -4.45 36.78
CA THR A 14 -35.74 -3.53 35.66
C THR A 14 -34.78 -3.90 34.52
N PRO A 15 -35.13 -3.69 33.25
CA PRO A 15 -34.39 -4.21 32.11
C PRO A 15 -33.06 -3.48 31.96
N GLN A 16 -32.02 -4.26 31.65
CA GLN A 16 -30.74 -3.76 31.18
C GLN A 16 -30.96 -2.77 30.03
N GLY A 17 -30.35 -1.59 30.14
CA GLY A 17 -30.38 -0.55 29.11
C GLY A 17 -29.85 -1.07 27.76
N PRO A 18 -30.14 -0.35 26.66
CA PRO A 18 -29.91 -0.86 25.32
C PRO A 18 -28.42 -1.13 25.12
N THR A 19 -28.08 -2.36 24.76
CA THR A 19 -26.80 -2.77 24.21
C THR A 19 -26.53 -1.97 22.94
N ARG A 20 -25.96 -0.78 23.09
CA ARG A 20 -25.34 -0.06 21.98
C ARG A 20 -24.04 -0.79 21.69
N ASN A 21 -24.06 -1.51 20.58
CA ASN A 21 -22.90 -2.14 19.98
C ASN A 21 -21.94 -1.04 19.50
N THR A 22 -21.13 -0.50 20.40
CA THR A 22 -20.13 0.53 20.13
C THR A 22 -18.78 -0.05 20.49
N LEU A 23 -17.96 -0.32 19.48
CA LEU A 23 -16.54 -0.53 19.67
C LEU A 23 -15.98 0.66 20.49
N ASP A 24 -15.14 0.38 21.49
CA ASP A 24 -14.35 1.45 22.12
C ASP A 24 -13.46 2.13 21.07
N THR A 25 -12.95 3.33 21.34
CA THR A 25 -12.06 4.11 20.46
C THR A 25 -11.02 3.25 19.75
N ASP A 26 -10.34 2.34 20.46
CA ASP A 26 -9.31 1.46 19.90
C ASP A 26 -9.89 0.40 18.96
N GLY A 27 -11.07 -0.12 19.26
CA GLY A 27 -11.81 -0.99 18.36
C GLY A 27 -12.21 -0.29 17.06
N MET A 28 -12.70 0.96 17.16
CA MET A 28 -13.00 1.78 15.98
C MET A 28 -11.75 2.10 15.16
N LEU A 29 -10.64 2.45 15.81
CA LEU A 29 -9.37 2.72 15.15
C LEU A 29 -8.88 1.49 14.39
N SER A 30 -8.92 0.31 15.02
CA SER A 30 -8.49 -0.94 14.41
C SER A 30 -9.34 -1.32 13.19
N GLU A 31 -10.67 -1.20 13.30
CA GLU A 31 -11.60 -1.47 12.19
C GLU A 31 -11.38 -0.53 11.00
N TRP A 32 -11.43 0.78 11.25
CA TRP A 32 -11.35 1.77 10.19
C TRP A 32 -9.93 1.93 9.64
N GLY A 33 -8.92 1.71 10.47
CA GLY A 33 -7.52 1.62 10.08
C GLY A 33 -7.27 0.46 9.10
N ALA A 34 -7.77 -0.73 9.41
CA ALA A 34 -7.68 -1.89 8.50
C ALA A 34 -8.31 -1.59 7.13
N ARG A 35 -9.48 -0.93 7.10
CA ARG A 35 -10.15 -0.51 5.86
C ARG A 35 -9.36 0.53 5.07
N LEU A 36 -8.79 1.52 5.76
CA LEU A 36 -8.02 2.58 5.13
C LEU A 36 -6.74 2.03 4.51
N PHE A 37 -5.93 1.29 5.27
CA PHE A 37 -4.60 0.85 4.86
C PHE A 37 -4.61 -0.43 4.01
N TYR A 38 -5.62 -1.30 4.18
CA TYR A 38 -5.77 -2.56 3.47
C TYR A 38 -7.15 -2.71 2.82
N PRO A 39 -7.50 -1.84 1.84
CA PRO A 39 -8.81 -1.91 1.19
C PRO A 39 -8.95 -3.24 0.46
N ILE A 40 -9.89 -4.08 0.94
CA ILE A 40 -10.22 -5.35 0.30
C ILE A 40 -10.82 -5.03 -1.08
N PRO A 41 -10.23 -5.54 -2.18
CA PRO A 41 -10.87 -5.42 -3.48
C PRO A 41 -12.20 -6.18 -3.42
N LYS A 42 -13.34 -5.49 -3.56
CA LYS A 42 -14.60 -6.16 -3.90
C LYS A 42 -14.36 -6.87 -5.25
N GLY A 43 -14.17 -8.18 -5.20
CA GLY A 43 -13.98 -9.03 -6.37
C GLY A 43 -15.29 -9.19 -7.10
N LYS A 44 -15.24 -9.12 -8.44
CA LYS A 44 -16.28 -9.67 -9.30
C LYS A 44 -16.44 -11.15 -8.93
N GLY A 45 -17.67 -11.61 -8.75
CA GLY A 45 -17.96 -13.04 -8.72
C GLY A 45 -17.38 -13.71 -9.97
N GLY A 46 -16.55 -14.73 -9.77
CA GLY A 46 -15.92 -15.47 -10.85
C GLY A 46 -14.91 -16.48 -10.34
N GLY A 47 -15.40 -17.69 -10.05
CA GLY A 47 -14.71 -18.98 -10.20
C GLY A 47 -13.40 -19.25 -9.45
N GLY A 48 -13.47 -20.14 -8.45
CA GLY A 48 -12.37 -21.05 -8.09
C GLY A 48 -11.63 -20.74 -6.79
N GLY A 49 -11.89 -21.55 -5.75
CA GLY A 49 -11.03 -21.70 -4.56
C GLY A 49 -11.44 -20.89 -3.33
N GLY A 50 -12.07 -21.57 -2.35
CA GLY A 50 -12.15 -21.17 -0.94
C GLY A 50 -12.69 -19.77 -0.63
N LYS A 51 -14.01 -19.61 -0.58
CA LYS A 51 -14.63 -18.38 -0.08
C LYS A 51 -14.47 -18.28 1.45
N LEU A 52 -13.46 -17.56 1.92
CA LEU A 52 -13.54 -16.97 3.27
C LEU A 52 -14.58 -15.84 3.21
N PRO A 53 -15.57 -15.81 4.13
CA PRO A 53 -16.54 -14.72 4.20
C PRO A 53 -15.82 -13.37 4.35
N LEU A 54 -16.32 -12.32 3.68
CA LEU A 54 -15.79 -10.95 3.83
C LEU A 54 -15.67 -10.54 5.31
N LEU A 55 -16.61 -10.98 6.14
CA LEU A 55 -16.60 -10.81 7.60
C LEU A 55 -15.40 -11.49 8.26
N THR A 56 -15.02 -12.70 7.84
CA THR A 56 -13.84 -13.42 8.35
C THR A 56 -12.54 -12.75 7.88
N THR A 57 -12.49 -12.23 6.65
CA THR A 57 -11.34 -11.44 6.17
C THR A 57 -11.21 -10.11 6.90
N VAL A 58 -12.32 -9.41 7.16
CA VAL A 58 -12.33 -8.16 7.93
C VAL A 58 -11.95 -8.43 9.39
N ALA A 59 -12.50 -9.48 10.02
CA ALA A 59 -12.14 -9.88 11.39
C ALA A 59 -10.66 -10.29 11.52
N ALA A 60 -10.13 -11.02 10.54
CA ALA A 60 -8.71 -11.34 10.47
C ALA A 60 -7.85 -10.08 10.25
N LEU A 61 -8.33 -9.09 9.48
CA LEU A 61 -7.61 -7.83 9.25
C LEU A 61 -7.72 -6.85 10.43
N THR A 62 -8.83 -6.84 11.17
CA THR A 62 -8.95 -6.08 12.43
C THR A 62 -8.05 -6.69 13.51
N ALA A 63 -7.79 -8.00 13.46
CA ALA A 63 -6.75 -8.63 14.26
C ALA A 63 -5.30 -8.27 13.80
N VAL A 64 -5.14 -7.68 12.61
CA VAL A 64 -3.83 -7.37 12.00
C VAL A 64 -3.35 -5.94 12.28
N MET A 65 -4.24 -5.00 12.65
CA MET A 65 -3.83 -3.63 12.97
C MET A 65 -4.25 -3.25 14.39
N SER A 66 -3.27 -2.99 15.25
CA SER A 66 -3.54 -2.40 16.56
C SER A 66 -3.91 -0.92 16.43
N ALA A 67 -4.69 -0.40 17.36
CA ALA A 67 -5.01 1.03 17.43
C ALA A 67 -3.73 1.90 17.51
N GLY A 68 -2.69 1.43 18.19
CA GLY A 68 -1.38 2.08 18.24
C GLY A 68 -0.72 2.18 16.85
N GLU A 69 -0.79 1.11 16.05
CA GLU A 69 -0.28 1.14 14.68
C GLU A 69 -1.07 2.12 13.80
N VAL A 70 -2.40 2.18 13.98
CA VAL A 70 -3.26 3.13 13.25
C VAL A 70 -2.90 4.56 13.61
N ARG A 71 -2.77 4.89 14.90
CA ARG A 71 -2.32 6.22 15.37
C ARG A 71 -0.98 6.60 14.76
N SER A 72 -0.01 5.68 14.79
CA SER A 72 1.31 5.90 14.20
C SER A 72 1.23 6.22 12.70
N ARG A 73 0.55 5.38 11.92
CA ARG A 73 0.43 5.59 10.46
C ARG A 73 -0.35 6.85 10.10
N VAL A 74 -1.39 7.19 10.87
CA VAL A 74 -2.14 8.44 10.70
C VAL A 74 -1.22 9.63 10.95
N ARG A 75 -0.50 9.64 12.08
CA ARG A 75 0.47 10.69 12.43
C ARG A 75 1.52 10.88 11.36
N SER A 76 2.13 9.79 10.88
CA SER A 76 3.10 9.87 9.78
C SER A 76 2.48 10.45 8.51
N THR A 77 1.23 10.11 8.19
CA THR A 77 0.57 10.57 6.95
C THR A 77 0.21 12.06 6.98
N VAL A 78 -0.18 12.58 8.14
CA VAL A 78 -0.59 14.00 8.31
C VAL A 78 0.58 14.91 8.67
N SER A 79 1.75 14.34 9.00
CA SER A 79 2.94 15.10 9.37
C SER A 79 3.37 16.05 8.23
N PRO A 80 3.57 17.34 8.52
CA PRO A 80 4.11 18.27 7.53
C PRO A 80 5.48 17.81 6.99
N GLY A 81 5.70 17.95 5.69
CA GLY A 81 6.97 17.58 5.05
C GLY A 81 7.23 16.07 4.91
N ALA A 82 6.25 15.23 5.23
CA ALA A 82 6.43 13.78 5.18
C ALA A 82 6.65 13.26 3.76
N THR A 83 7.77 12.57 3.56
CA THR A 83 8.27 12.22 2.24
C THR A 83 7.91 10.77 1.90
N GLN A 84 7.38 10.53 0.69
CA GLN A 84 6.98 9.18 0.31
C GLN A 84 8.18 8.31 -0.06
N VAL A 85 8.29 7.15 0.58
CA VAL A 85 9.31 6.15 0.22
C VAL A 85 8.98 5.49 -1.10
N MET A 86 10.01 5.06 -1.83
CA MET A 86 9.83 4.34 -3.09
C MET A 86 10.58 3.01 -3.07
N VAL A 87 9.80 1.92 -3.09
CA VAL A 87 10.30 0.55 -3.31
C VAL A 87 9.76 0.00 -4.61
N LYS A 88 10.63 -0.53 -5.46
CA LYS A 88 10.29 -1.09 -6.78
C LYS A 88 11.07 -2.35 -7.07
N ILE A 89 10.42 -3.33 -7.69
CA ILE A 89 11.13 -4.44 -8.35
C ILE A 89 11.49 -3.96 -9.76
N THR A 90 12.78 -3.90 -10.07
CA THR A 90 13.29 -3.41 -11.36
C THR A 90 13.57 -4.54 -12.33
N GLY A 91 13.67 -5.78 -11.84
CA GLY A 91 14.02 -6.93 -12.67
C GLY A 91 14.33 -8.15 -11.84
N GLY A 92 15.11 -9.05 -12.42
CA GLY A 92 15.53 -10.28 -11.76
C GLY A 92 16.30 -11.19 -12.71
N GLY A 93 17.28 -11.91 -12.17
CA GLY A 93 18.15 -12.80 -12.93
C GLY A 93 17.46 -14.13 -13.26
N ARG A 94 17.61 -14.59 -14.50
CA ARG A 94 17.19 -15.91 -14.98
C ARG A 94 18.42 -16.81 -15.19
N GLY A 95 19.07 -17.17 -14.10
CA GLY A 95 20.36 -17.91 -14.09
C GLY A 95 21.55 -17.06 -13.67
N MET A 96 22.68 -17.71 -13.42
CA MET A 96 23.88 -17.08 -12.83
C MET A 96 24.54 -16.04 -13.73
N LYS A 97 24.47 -16.18 -15.07
CA LYS A 97 25.00 -15.16 -15.99
C LYS A 97 24.31 -13.81 -15.79
N ALA A 98 22.98 -13.82 -15.67
CA ALA A 98 22.17 -12.62 -15.46
C ALA A 98 22.40 -12.02 -14.06
N ILE A 99 22.54 -12.87 -13.03
CA ILE A 99 22.80 -12.45 -11.65
C ILE A 99 24.18 -11.80 -11.54
N ALA A 100 25.24 -12.46 -12.03
CA ALA A 100 26.61 -11.94 -11.99
C ALA A 100 26.76 -10.66 -12.83
N ALA A 101 26.06 -10.55 -13.96
CA ALA A 101 25.99 -9.31 -14.73
C ALA A 101 25.34 -8.18 -13.92
N HIS A 102 24.29 -8.48 -13.15
CA HIS A 102 23.66 -7.48 -12.28
C HIS A 102 24.59 -7.04 -11.15
N PHE A 103 25.34 -7.96 -10.52
CA PHE A 103 26.32 -7.62 -9.48
C PHE A 103 27.41 -6.68 -10.01
N ARG A 104 27.96 -6.97 -11.19
CA ARG A 104 28.91 -6.07 -11.87
C ARG A 104 28.30 -4.69 -12.12
N TYR A 105 27.04 -4.63 -12.54
CA TYR A 105 26.34 -3.38 -12.79
C TYR A 105 26.13 -2.55 -11.52
N ILE A 106 25.57 -3.14 -10.45
CA ILE A 106 25.28 -2.42 -9.21
C ILE A 106 26.57 -2.06 -8.44
N GLY A 107 27.59 -2.93 -8.49
CA GLY A 107 28.91 -2.66 -7.91
C GLY A 107 29.81 -1.76 -8.77
N ARG A 108 29.36 -1.36 -9.97
CA ARG A 108 30.10 -0.51 -10.93
C ARG A 108 31.51 -1.02 -11.25
N GLN A 109 31.67 -2.34 -11.23
CA GLN A 109 32.97 -2.97 -11.40
C GLN A 109 33.54 -2.68 -12.80
N GLY A 110 34.76 -2.16 -12.84
CA GLY A 110 35.47 -1.86 -14.10
C GLY A 110 35.04 -0.58 -14.81
N LYS A 111 34.32 0.34 -14.14
CA LYS A 111 34.08 1.69 -14.67
C LYS A 111 35.24 2.61 -14.28
N GLU A 112 35.79 3.34 -15.25
CA GLU A 112 36.81 4.37 -14.98
C GLU A 112 36.18 5.54 -14.23
N GLU A 113 36.93 6.12 -13.28
CA GLU A 113 36.52 7.33 -12.56
C GLU A 113 36.63 8.55 -13.48
N VAL A 114 35.61 8.77 -14.32
CA VAL A 114 35.49 10.01 -15.10
C VAL A 114 34.60 10.98 -14.34
N GLY A 115 35.19 12.04 -13.77
CA GLY A 115 34.48 13.07 -13.01
C GLY A 115 33.80 12.56 -11.73
N GLY A 116 34.40 11.60 -11.04
CA GLY A 116 33.86 10.97 -9.83
C GLY A 116 32.72 9.98 -10.07
N LYS A 117 32.28 9.79 -11.32
CA LYS A 117 31.26 8.82 -11.73
C LYS A 117 31.93 7.58 -12.29
N GLY A 118 32.11 6.55 -11.47
CA GLY A 118 32.77 5.32 -11.89
C GLY A 118 33.45 4.52 -10.79
N LYS A 119 33.57 5.10 -9.58
CA LYS A 119 34.14 4.40 -8.43
C LYS A 119 33.49 3.04 -8.25
N THR A 120 34.33 2.02 -8.19
CA THR A 120 33.91 0.66 -7.87
C THR A 120 33.32 0.66 -6.47
N LEU A 121 32.08 0.19 -6.31
CA LEU A 121 31.34 0.19 -5.05
C LEU A 121 31.45 -1.16 -4.34
N GLU A 122 31.44 -1.11 -3.01
CA GLU A 122 31.34 -2.29 -2.16
C GLU A 122 29.93 -2.89 -2.26
N ILE A 123 29.86 -4.21 -2.37
CA ILE A 123 28.64 -5.00 -2.26
C ILE A 123 28.62 -5.64 -0.89
N GLU A 124 27.57 -5.38 -0.12
CA GLU A 124 27.37 -5.97 1.19
C GLU A 124 26.33 -7.09 1.14
N ASP A 125 26.58 -8.20 1.82
CA ASP A 125 25.68 -9.35 1.86
C ASP A 125 24.84 -9.40 3.15
N GLU A 126 24.05 -10.47 3.31
CA GLU A 126 23.17 -10.67 4.47
C GLU A 126 23.90 -10.82 5.81
N ARG A 127 25.21 -11.11 5.78
CA ARG A 127 26.07 -11.30 6.96
C ARG A 127 26.86 -10.03 7.29
N GLY A 128 26.74 -8.98 6.47
CA GLY A 128 27.55 -7.77 6.57
C GLY A 128 28.92 -7.90 5.91
N GLU A 129 29.17 -9.00 5.18
CA GLU A 129 30.43 -9.20 4.46
C GLU A 129 30.47 -8.29 3.24
N LYS A 130 31.61 -7.62 3.06
CA LYS A 130 31.82 -6.65 1.98
C LYS A 130 32.67 -7.26 0.89
N THR A 131 32.16 -7.21 -0.33
CA THR A 131 32.81 -7.73 -1.52
C THR A 131 33.03 -6.60 -2.53
N GLN A 132 34.24 -6.51 -3.06
CA GLN A 132 34.61 -5.57 -4.10
C GLN A 132 35.60 -6.24 -5.08
N GLY A 133 35.74 -5.68 -6.27
CA GLY A 133 36.69 -6.17 -7.27
C GLY A 133 36.14 -7.35 -8.07
N ARG A 134 36.85 -7.67 -9.15
CA ARG A 134 36.50 -8.77 -10.06
C ARG A 134 36.48 -10.12 -9.34
N ASP A 135 37.53 -10.45 -8.60
CA ASP A 135 37.68 -11.76 -7.97
C ASP A 135 36.68 -11.95 -6.82
N GLY A 136 36.41 -10.89 -6.06
CA GLY A 136 35.35 -10.87 -5.06
C GLY A 136 33.99 -11.20 -5.68
N LEU A 137 33.66 -10.57 -6.82
CA LEU A 137 32.41 -10.88 -7.52
C LEU A 137 32.32 -12.30 -8.05
N VAL A 138 33.42 -12.88 -8.51
CA VAL A 138 33.44 -14.28 -8.97
C VAL A 138 33.11 -15.20 -7.79
N ARG A 139 33.79 -15.02 -6.65
CA ARG A 139 33.51 -15.78 -5.43
C ARG A 139 32.07 -15.62 -4.97
N LEU A 140 31.56 -14.38 -4.94
CA LEU A 140 30.17 -14.10 -4.59
C LEU A 140 29.19 -14.80 -5.54
N ALA A 141 29.47 -14.82 -6.84
CA ALA A 141 28.63 -15.53 -7.81
C ALA A 141 28.68 -17.05 -7.58
N ASP A 142 29.84 -17.62 -7.29
CA ASP A 142 29.98 -19.06 -7.01
C ASP A 142 29.26 -19.44 -5.70
N GLU A 143 29.35 -18.63 -4.65
CA GLU A 143 28.55 -18.80 -3.43
C GLU A 143 27.05 -18.77 -3.75
N TRP A 144 26.60 -17.79 -4.53
CA TRP A 144 25.20 -17.70 -4.95
C TRP A 144 24.74 -18.90 -5.77
N ARG A 145 25.62 -19.51 -6.57
CA ARG A 145 25.28 -20.70 -7.35
C ARG A 145 24.84 -21.87 -6.46
N VAL A 146 25.47 -22.02 -5.28
CA VAL A 146 25.30 -23.21 -4.41
C VAL A 146 24.63 -22.96 -3.06
N ALA A 147 24.35 -21.71 -2.68
CA ALA A 147 23.70 -21.38 -1.38
C ALA A 147 22.20 -21.78 -1.25
N GLY A 148 21.75 -22.82 -1.96
CA GLY A 148 20.37 -23.28 -2.06
C GLY A 148 20.24 -24.25 -3.24
N ALA A 149 19.06 -24.34 -3.87
CA ALA A 149 18.90 -25.11 -5.10
C ALA A 149 19.87 -24.60 -6.18
N TYR A 150 20.67 -25.49 -6.77
CA TYR A 150 21.69 -25.13 -7.73
C TYR A 150 21.14 -24.24 -8.86
N ILE A 151 21.86 -23.16 -9.17
CA ILE A 151 21.47 -22.19 -10.20
C ILE A 151 22.38 -22.36 -11.42
N ASP A 152 21.83 -22.89 -12.52
CA ASP A 152 22.53 -22.89 -13.80
C ASP A 152 22.80 -21.48 -14.32
N ASP A 153 23.77 -21.38 -15.24
CA ASP A 153 24.12 -20.13 -15.91
C ASP A 153 22.91 -19.47 -16.59
N ASP A 154 22.03 -20.29 -17.14
CA ASP A 154 20.77 -19.91 -17.77
C ASP A 154 19.63 -20.73 -17.12
N SER A 155 18.55 -20.06 -16.69
CA SER A 155 17.41 -20.71 -16.04
C SER A 155 16.08 -20.32 -16.71
N PRO A 156 15.14 -21.26 -16.88
CA PRO A 156 13.81 -20.94 -17.43
C PRO A 156 12.97 -20.10 -16.46
N ARG A 157 13.34 -20.08 -15.17
CA ARG A 157 12.64 -19.34 -14.11
C ARG A 157 13.50 -18.20 -13.59
N ARG A 158 12.88 -17.31 -12.82
CA ARG A 158 13.58 -16.19 -12.17
C ARG A 158 14.19 -16.65 -10.86
N GLU A 159 15.51 -16.57 -10.77
CA GLU A 159 16.33 -17.07 -9.65
C GLU A 159 16.77 -15.97 -8.69
N ALA A 160 16.66 -14.70 -9.10
CA ALA A 160 16.86 -13.55 -8.22
C ALA A 160 15.85 -12.44 -8.53
N PHE A 161 15.54 -11.60 -7.54
CA PHE A 161 14.74 -10.39 -7.68
C PHE A 161 15.59 -9.17 -7.40
N ASN A 162 15.56 -8.20 -8.31
CA ASN A 162 16.27 -6.94 -8.16
C ASN A 162 15.26 -5.89 -7.68
N ILE A 163 15.52 -5.32 -6.51
CA ILE A 163 14.66 -4.42 -5.78
C ILE A 163 15.44 -3.12 -5.55
N VAL A 164 14.78 -1.97 -5.69
CA VAL A 164 15.36 -0.67 -5.39
C VAL A 164 14.56 -0.02 -4.29
N PHE A 165 15.26 0.37 -3.22
CA PHE A 165 14.76 1.23 -2.15
C PHE A 165 15.32 2.62 -2.38
N SER A 166 14.47 3.64 -2.39
CA SER A 166 14.88 5.00 -2.76
C SER A 166 14.11 6.05 -1.99
N MET A 167 14.78 7.17 -1.77
CA MET A 167 14.24 8.36 -1.12
C MET A 167 14.51 9.60 -1.97
N PRO A 168 13.66 10.64 -1.90
CA PRO A 168 13.94 11.92 -2.56
C PRO A 168 15.24 12.57 -2.11
N VAL A 169 15.78 13.43 -2.99
CA VAL A 169 16.99 14.22 -2.74
C VAL A 169 16.85 15.00 -1.43
N GLY A 170 17.94 15.05 -0.65
CA GLY A 170 17.98 15.67 0.67
C GLY A 170 17.76 14.71 1.83
N THR A 171 17.42 13.44 1.56
CA THR A 171 17.41 12.41 2.61
C THR A 171 18.84 11.92 2.89
N PRO A 172 19.27 11.78 4.16
CA PRO A 172 20.61 11.28 4.51
C PRO A 172 20.89 9.89 3.90
N PRO A 173 21.91 9.74 3.03
CA PRO A 173 22.25 8.48 2.36
C PRO A 173 22.47 7.31 3.32
N GLU A 174 23.21 7.54 4.39
CA GLU A 174 23.48 6.61 5.48
C GLU A 174 22.20 6.11 6.16
N ALA A 175 21.20 6.98 6.39
CA ALA A 175 19.90 6.57 6.93
C ALA A 175 19.15 5.67 5.95
N VAL A 176 19.21 5.96 4.64
CA VAL A 176 18.63 5.12 3.58
C VAL A 176 19.29 3.75 3.51
N ARG A 177 20.64 3.70 3.56
CA ARG A 177 21.39 2.43 3.60
C ARG A 177 21.01 1.62 4.83
N ALA A 178 21.08 2.22 6.03
CA ALA A 178 20.81 1.53 7.28
C ALA A 178 19.35 1.05 7.39
N ALA A 179 18.39 1.87 6.95
CA ALA A 179 16.99 1.47 6.92
C ALA A 179 16.72 0.34 5.91
N THR A 180 17.44 0.33 4.78
CA THR A 180 17.35 -0.76 3.79
C THR A 180 17.97 -2.05 4.32
N ALA A 181 19.12 -1.99 4.99
CA ALA A 181 19.76 -3.15 5.60
C ALA A 181 18.84 -3.80 6.65
N GLU A 182 18.25 -2.99 7.53
CA GLU A 182 17.28 -3.48 8.52
C GLU A 182 16.02 -4.06 7.87
N ALA A 183 15.50 -3.39 6.83
CA ALA A 183 14.35 -3.88 6.08
C ALA A 183 14.66 -5.20 5.37
N ALA A 184 15.87 -5.36 4.82
CA ALA A 184 16.27 -6.58 4.15
C ALA A 184 16.36 -7.76 5.13
N ARG A 185 16.95 -7.52 6.31
CA ARG A 185 17.04 -8.49 7.40
C ARG A 185 15.68 -9.00 7.85
N GLU A 186 14.71 -8.10 8.02
CA GLU A 186 13.34 -8.44 8.43
C GLU A 186 12.51 -9.11 7.32
N LEU A 187 12.57 -8.56 6.10
CA LEU A 187 11.67 -8.96 5.01
C LEU A 187 12.14 -10.21 4.25
N PHE A 188 13.45 -10.39 4.18
CA PHE A 188 14.10 -11.45 3.39
C PHE A 188 14.92 -12.38 4.27
N GLU A 189 14.56 -12.50 5.56
CA GLU A 189 15.13 -13.47 6.47
C GLU A 189 15.27 -14.83 5.79
N GLY A 190 16.45 -15.44 5.89
CA GLY A 190 16.75 -16.74 5.28
C GLY A 190 16.95 -16.76 3.75
N HIS A 191 16.70 -15.67 3.04
CA HIS A 191 17.15 -15.54 1.67
C HIS A 191 18.57 -14.99 1.65
N LYS A 192 19.40 -15.51 0.73
CA LYS A 192 20.65 -14.85 0.39
C LYS A 192 20.35 -13.54 -0.35
N TYR A 193 20.97 -12.45 0.04
CA TYR A 193 20.81 -11.17 -0.64
C TYR A 193 22.10 -10.37 -0.62
N VAL A 194 22.20 -9.41 -1.54
CA VAL A 194 23.27 -8.43 -1.56
C VAL A 194 22.71 -7.06 -1.85
N PHE A 195 23.34 -6.01 -1.32
CA PHE A 195 22.92 -4.64 -1.58
C PHE A 195 24.09 -3.68 -1.77
N VAL A 196 23.80 -2.60 -2.50
CA VAL A 196 24.74 -1.52 -2.80
C VAL A 196 24.01 -0.17 -2.74
N MET A 197 24.59 0.78 -2.01
CA MET A 197 24.13 2.16 -1.95
C MET A 197 24.69 2.98 -3.12
N HIS A 198 23.85 3.72 -3.83
CA HIS A 198 24.23 4.69 -4.86
C HIS A 198 23.82 6.10 -4.42
N GLU A 199 24.76 7.03 -4.43
CA GLU A 199 24.58 8.40 -3.89
C GLU A 199 24.64 9.50 -4.99
N ASP A 200 25.20 9.18 -6.14
CA ASP A 200 25.66 10.13 -7.16
C ASP A 200 24.70 10.33 -8.34
N GLN A 201 23.57 9.61 -8.38
CA GLN A 201 22.55 9.74 -9.43
C GLN A 201 21.35 10.60 -9.00
N GLY A 202 21.56 11.51 -8.04
CA GLY A 202 20.55 12.42 -7.52
C GLY A 202 19.87 11.87 -6.27
N ALA A 203 18.78 11.12 -6.43
CA ALA A 203 18.01 10.57 -5.31
C ALA A 203 18.76 9.39 -4.66
N PRO A 204 19.03 9.41 -3.34
CA PRO A 204 19.72 8.31 -2.66
C PRO A 204 18.91 7.01 -2.78
N HIS A 205 19.57 5.94 -3.22
CA HIS A 205 18.91 4.66 -3.41
C HIS A 205 19.85 3.47 -3.21
N VAL A 206 19.26 2.37 -2.77
CA VAL A 206 19.92 1.08 -2.58
C VAL A 206 19.38 0.10 -3.61
N HIS A 207 20.31 -0.51 -4.35
CA HIS A 207 20.03 -1.70 -5.13
C HIS A 207 20.15 -2.92 -4.22
N LEU A 208 19.10 -3.73 -4.12
CA LEU A 208 19.07 -5.00 -3.39
C LEU A 208 18.78 -6.12 -4.40
N SER A 209 19.60 -7.16 -4.43
CA SER A 209 19.32 -8.39 -5.16
C SER A 209 19.07 -9.51 -4.16
N VAL A 210 17.93 -10.18 -4.27
CA VAL A 210 17.51 -11.24 -3.35
C VAL A 210 17.36 -12.53 -4.13
N ARG A 211 18.00 -13.61 -3.66
CA ARG A 211 17.81 -14.95 -4.23
C ARG A 211 16.35 -15.38 -4.06
N ALA A 212 15.78 -15.95 -5.11
CA ALA A 212 14.40 -16.39 -5.11
C ALA A 212 14.19 -17.55 -4.11
N ASP A 213 15.08 -18.54 -4.10
CA ASP A 213 15.05 -19.62 -3.10
C ASP A 213 15.60 -19.13 -1.75
N ARG A 214 14.88 -19.48 -0.69
CA ARG A 214 15.34 -19.47 0.70
C ARG A 214 16.13 -20.74 1.00
N TYR A 215 16.88 -20.76 2.11
CA TYR A 215 17.61 -21.95 2.56
C TYR A 215 16.71 -23.19 2.79
N ASP A 216 15.43 -23.00 3.09
CA ASP A 216 14.44 -24.07 3.35
C ASP A 216 13.68 -24.51 2.07
N GLY A 217 14.05 -23.97 0.91
CA GLY A 217 13.40 -24.25 -0.38
C GLY A 217 12.13 -23.42 -0.65
N VAL A 218 11.69 -22.57 0.27
CA VAL A 218 10.57 -21.65 0.02
C VAL A 218 10.99 -20.55 -0.93
N ARG A 219 10.21 -20.35 -2.00
CA ARG A 219 10.48 -19.32 -3.00
C ARG A 219 9.83 -17.99 -2.66
N LEU A 220 10.60 -16.92 -2.82
CA LEU A 220 10.11 -15.57 -2.84
C LEU A 220 9.17 -15.39 -4.05
N SER A 221 7.93 -15.01 -3.77
CA SER A 221 6.91 -14.74 -4.79
C SER A 221 6.33 -13.34 -4.58
N PRO A 222 7.06 -12.27 -4.98
CA PRO A 222 6.61 -10.91 -4.72
C PRO A 222 5.30 -10.60 -5.43
N ARG A 223 4.29 -10.21 -4.67
CA ARG A 223 3.00 -9.70 -5.14
C ARG A 223 2.86 -8.23 -4.78
N LYS A 224 1.75 -7.64 -5.24
CA LYS A 224 1.45 -6.24 -4.97
C LYS A 224 1.35 -5.92 -3.48
N ALA A 225 0.79 -6.84 -2.69
CA ALA A 225 0.69 -6.69 -1.23
C ALA A 225 2.08 -6.65 -0.57
N ASP A 226 3.02 -7.46 -1.04
CA ASP A 226 4.39 -7.49 -0.52
C ASP A 226 5.10 -6.16 -0.76
N LEU A 227 4.96 -5.56 -1.95
CA LEU A 227 5.52 -4.24 -2.23
C LEU A 227 5.02 -3.15 -1.27
N ASP A 228 3.77 -3.25 -0.82
CA ASP A 228 3.24 -2.29 0.16
C ASP A 228 3.75 -2.56 1.57
N ARG A 229 3.89 -3.84 1.95
CA ARG A 229 4.57 -4.24 3.20
C ARG A 229 6.03 -3.76 3.21
N TRP A 230 6.76 -3.97 2.11
CA TRP A 230 8.17 -3.57 2.01
C TRP A 230 8.35 -2.06 2.13
N ARG A 231 7.45 -1.27 1.51
CA ARG A 231 7.43 0.19 1.70
C ARG A 231 7.16 0.54 3.16
N ALA A 232 6.18 -0.10 3.80
CA ALA A 232 5.83 0.19 5.18
C ALA A 232 6.99 -0.10 6.15
N VAL A 233 7.63 -1.26 6.02
CA VAL A 233 8.82 -1.62 6.82
C VAL A 233 9.96 -0.64 6.57
N PHE A 234 10.24 -0.28 5.32
CA PHE A 234 11.28 0.68 5.00
C PHE A 234 10.99 2.08 5.57
N ALA A 235 9.75 2.57 5.47
CA ALA A 235 9.34 3.84 6.05
C ALA A 235 9.46 3.84 7.57
N ARG A 236 9.05 2.75 8.25
CA ARG A 236 9.23 2.60 9.69
C ARG A 236 10.72 2.65 10.07
N ASN A 237 11.56 1.87 9.39
CA ASN A 237 12.99 1.86 9.68
C ASN A 237 13.66 3.23 9.44
N LEU A 238 13.17 4.02 8.48
CA LEU A 238 13.59 5.41 8.28
C LEU A 238 13.12 6.34 9.42
N GLN A 239 11.88 6.18 9.89
CA GLN A 239 11.35 6.94 11.02
C GLN A 239 12.12 6.67 12.31
N ASP A 240 12.48 5.41 12.58
CA ASP A 240 13.32 5.02 13.73
C ASP A 240 14.70 5.68 13.70
N ARG A 241 15.11 6.20 12.53
CA ARG A 241 16.36 6.93 12.28
C ARG A 241 16.14 8.44 12.11
N GLY A 242 14.98 8.95 12.53
CA GLY A 242 14.66 10.39 12.50
C GLY A 242 14.28 10.94 11.12
N VAL A 243 14.12 10.09 10.09
CA VAL A 243 13.71 10.55 8.76
C VAL A 243 12.18 10.54 8.67
N ASN A 244 11.58 11.70 8.37
CA ASN A 244 10.14 11.84 8.18
C ASN A 244 9.68 11.21 6.85
N ALA A 245 9.60 9.87 6.85
CA ALA A 245 9.28 9.03 5.70
C ALA A 245 7.93 8.33 5.87
N VAL A 246 7.18 8.15 4.78
CA VAL A 246 5.85 7.52 4.82
C VAL A 246 5.68 6.56 3.65
N ALA A 247 4.99 5.46 3.91
CA ALA A 247 4.56 4.50 2.91
C ALA A 247 3.03 4.47 2.82
N SER A 248 2.45 5.46 2.14
CA SER A 248 1.01 5.52 1.94
C SER A 248 0.66 5.26 0.48
N ARG A 249 -0.46 4.57 0.23
CA ARG A 249 -1.03 4.49 -1.11
C ARG A 249 -1.72 5.81 -1.45
N GLN A 250 -1.80 6.14 -2.74
CA GLN A 250 -2.48 7.37 -3.17
C GLN A 250 -3.95 7.48 -2.68
N PRO A 251 -4.77 6.42 -2.67
CA PRO A 251 -6.11 6.47 -2.08
C PRO A 251 -6.09 6.68 -0.57
N VAL A 252 -5.11 6.11 0.15
CA VAL A 252 -4.92 6.36 1.60
C VAL A 252 -4.68 7.84 1.85
N ARG A 253 -4.04 8.56 0.94
CA ARG A 253 -3.85 10.01 1.04
C ARG A 253 -5.07 10.83 0.61
N ALA A 254 -6.16 10.22 0.16
CA ALA A 254 -7.28 10.92 -0.48
C ALA A 254 -6.87 11.79 -1.71
N VAL A 255 -5.71 11.55 -2.33
CA VAL A 255 -5.16 12.36 -3.44
C VAL A 255 -5.58 11.81 -4.81
N ASN A 256 -5.93 12.68 -5.76
CA ASN A 256 -6.10 12.34 -7.19
C ASN A 256 -5.03 12.99 -8.07
N ARG A 257 -3.78 12.53 -7.98
CA ARG A 257 -2.75 12.83 -8.97
C ARG A 257 -2.69 11.73 -10.02
N ASN A 258 -2.83 12.11 -11.28
CA ASN A 258 -2.46 11.25 -12.40
C ASN A 258 -1.11 11.77 -12.88
N TYR A 259 -0.03 11.03 -12.64
CA TYR A 259 1.27 11.40 -13.18
C TYR A 259 1.25 11.10 -14.68
N ARG A 260 1.57 12.10 -15.50
CA ARG A 260 1.91 11.82 -16.90
C ARG A 260 3.16 10.94 -16.91
N LYS A 261 3.21 9.99 -17.83
CA LYS A 261 4.42 9.17 -17.94
C LYS A 261 5.55 10.07 -18.42
N LEU A 262 6.78 9.89 -17.92
CA LEU A 262 7.92 10.73 -18.29
C LEU A 262 8.16 10.80 -19.82
N TRP A 263 7.83 9.74 -20.56
CA TRP A 263 7.88 9.77 -22.03
C TRP A 263 6.79 10.64 -22.65
N GLU A 264 5.59 10.73 -22.05
CA GLU A 264 4.52 11.62 -22.50
C GLU A 264 4.92 13.09 -22.26
N GLU A 265 5.58 13.38 -21.15
CA GLU A 265 6.12 14.72 -20.87
C GLU A 265 7.24 15.09 -21.84
N ARG A 266 8.18 14.17 -22.09
CA ARG A 266 9.27 14.37 -23.07
C ARG A 266 8.76 14.48 -24.51
N ALA A 267 7.76 13.68 -24.89
CA ALA A 267 7.15 13.74 -26.22
C ALA A 267 6.28 14.99 -26.39
N ALA A 268 5.56 15.43 -25.35
CA ALA A 268 4.86 16.71 -25.34
C ALA A 268 5.83 17.89 -25.47
N GLY A 269 6.95 17.88 -24.72
CA GLY A 269 7.99 18.90 -24.83
C GLY A 269 8.68 18.95 -26.20
N ARG A 270 8.59 17.87 -26.98
CA ARG A 270 9.07 17.79 -28.38
C ARG A 270 7.98 17.99 -29.42
N GLY A 271 6.73 18.29 -29.02
CA GLY A 271 5.59 18.44 -29.94
C GLY A 271 5.14 17.15 -30.64
N GLN A 272 5.65 15.97 -30.23
CA GLN A 272 5.42 14.68 -30.90
C GLN A 272 4.24 13.89 -30.29
N LEU A 273 3.40 14.54 -29.48
CA LEU A 273 2.27 13.87 -28.84
C LEU A 273 1.06 13.82 -29.80
N THR A 274 0.94 12.75 -30.57
CA THR A 274 -0.13 12.58 -31.59
C THR A 274 -1.54 12.53 -31.01
N ARG A 275 -1.70 12.18 -29.72
CA ARG A 275 -3.01 12.12 -29.05
C ARG A 275 -2.89 12.52 -27.58
N GLN A 276 -3.50 13.63 -27.20
CA GLN A 276 -3.64 13.99 -25.79
C GLN A 276 -4.63 13.05 -25.13
N ARG A 277 -4.14 12.13 -24.30
CA ARG A 277 -4.99 11.29 -23.47
C ARG A 277 -5.62 12.22 -22.40
N PRO A 278 -6.95 12.21 -22.18
CA PRO A 278 -7.55 13.06 -21.16
C PRO A 278 -6.90 12.78 -19.80
N ALA A 279 -6.52 13.86 -19.09
CA ALA A 279 -5.75 13.80 -17.85
C ALA A 279 -6.45 12.97 -16.75
N GLN A 280 -7.77 12.76 -16.86
CA GLN A 280 -8.60 12.06 -15.89
C GLN A 280 -9.41 10.94 -16.53
N ARG A 281 -8.80 9.77 -16.77
CA ARG A 281 -9.56 8.51 -16.78
C ARG A 281 -9.43 7.85 -15.42
N THR A 282 -10.03 8.47 -14.39
CA THR A 282 -10.24 7.76 -13.12
C THR A 282 -11.39 6.78 -13.33
N SER A 283 -11.15 5.48 -13.25
CA SER A 283 -12.24 4.50 -13.35
C SER A 283 -13.23 4.67 -12.19
N ALA A 284 -14.51 4.33 -12.39
CA ALA A 284 -15.52 4.32 -11.33
C ALA A 284 -15.05 3.51 -10.10
N ARG A 285 -14.31 2.41 -10.33
CA ARG A 285 -13.68 1.62 -9.26
C ARG A 285 -12.64 2.42 -8.47
N ALA A 286 -11.78 3.18 -9.15
CA ALA A 286 -10.78 4.01 -8.48
C ALA A 286 -11.42 5.18 -7.71
N LEU A 287 -12.55 5.70 -8.19
CA LEU A 287 -13.34 6.70 -7.45
C LEU A 287 -13.97 6.08 -6.19
N ALA A 288 -14.59 4.91 -6.31
CA ALA A 288 -15.20 4.21 -5.17
C ALA A 288 -14.17 3.90 -4.06
N VAL A 289 -12.96 3.45 -4.42
CA VAL A 289 -11.86 3.23 -3.46
C VAL A 289 -11.47 4.53 -2.72
N ARG A 290 -11.56 5.68 -3.37
CA ARG A 290 -11.27 6.98 -2.72
C ARG A 290 -12.39 7.41 -1.78
N VAL A 291 -13.64 7.23 -2.18
CA VAL A 291 -14.79 7.53 -1.31
C VAL A 291 -14.69 6.71 -0.03
N GLU A 292 -14.39 5.42 -0.14
CA GLU A 292 -14.19 4.56 1.04
C GLU A 292 -12.99 4.99 1.89
N ALA A 293 -11.89 5.44 1.27
CA ALA A 293 -10.74 5.97 2.02
C ALA A 293 -11.06 7.27 2.77
N ILE A 294 -11.80 8.20 2.15
CA ILE A 294 -12.27 9.43 2.80
C ILE A 294 -13.19 9.07 3.98
N ARG A 295 -14.13 8.14 3.77
CA ARG A 295 -15.00 7.66 4.84
C ARG A 295 -14.21 7.06 6.00
N ALA A 296 -13.21 6.23 5.72
CA ALA A 296 -12.39 5.64 6.76
C ALA A 296 -11.61 6.70 7.55
N TRP A 297 -11.09 7.72 6.88
CA TRP A 297 -10.47 8.88 7.52
C TRP A 297 -11.42 9.65 8.44
N GLU A 298 -12.66 9.93 7.99
CA GLU A 298 -13.66 10.60 8.81
C GLU A 298 -13.99 9.80 10.08
N GLN A 299 -14.06 8.47 9.98
CA GLN A 299 -14.36 7.60 11.10
C GLN A 299 -13.18 7.50 12.08
N ILE A 300 -11.94 7.43 11.57
CA ILE A 300 -10.73 7.51 12.39
C ILE A 300 -10.68 8.85 13.14
N ALA A 301 -10.91 9.97 12.46
CA ALA A 301 -10.91 11.28 13.08
C ALA A 301 -12.00 11.41 14.17
N ARG A 302 -13.20 10.87 13.93
CA ARG A 302 -14.27 10.81 14.95
C ARG A 302 -13.90 9.94 16.15
N ALA A 303 -13.29 8.78 15.91
CA ALA A 303 -12.82 7.90 16.99
C ALA A 303 -11.79 8.61 17.86
N LEU A 304 -10.77 9.23 17.24
CA LEU A 304 -9.75 10.01 17.95
C LEU A 304 -10.36 11.20 18.73
N ALA A 305 -11.32 11.91 18.15
CA ALA A 305 -12.01 13.03 18.80
C ALA A 305 -12.90 12.62 19.98
N SER A 306 -13.28 11.33 20.06
CA SER A 306 -14.05 10.76 21.17
C SER A 306 -13.17 10.20 22.28
N SER A 307 -11.85 10.22 22.10
CA SER A 307 -10.86 9.79 23.09
C SER A 307 -10.68 10.84 24.18
N ASN A 308 -10.38 10.38 25.40
CA ASN A 308 -10.00 11.26 26.51
C ASN A 308 -8.48 11.59 26.51
N ASP A 309 -7.69 11.00 25.61
CA ASP A 309 -6.26 11.27 25.49
C ASP A 309 -6.01 12.60 24.71
N PRO A 310 -5.33 13.60 25.30
CA PRO A 310 -4.94 14.82 24.60
C PRO A 310 -4.14 14.59 23.31
N ALA A 311 -3.36 13.51 23.21
CA ALA A 311 -2.63 13.16 22.00
C ALA A 311 -3.55 12.72 20.86
N ASP A 312 -4.63 11.99 21.18
CA ASP A 312 -5.65 11.60 20.21
C ASP A 312 -6.44 12.81 19.72
N LEU A 313 -6.81 13.73 20.63
CA LEU A 313 -7.49 14.96 20.27
C LEU A 313 -6.67 15.82 19.31
N ARG A 314 -5.36 15.97 19.56
CA ARG A 314 -4.45 16.68 18.63
C ARG A 314 -4.39 15.98 17.28
N LEU A 315 -4.24 14.65 17.27
CA LEU A 315 -4.19 13.87 16.04
C LEU A 315 -5.50 13.94 15.24
N ALA A 316 -6.66 14.03 15.91
CA ALA A 316 -7.95 14.25 15.28
C ALA A 316 -7.99 15.60 14.54
N VAL A 317 -7.50 16.67 15.17
CA VAL A 317 -7.41 18.01 14.55
C VAL A 317 -6.49 17.97 13.33
N GLU A 318 -5.32 17.34 13.44
CA GLU A 318 -4.39 17.19 12.31
C GLU A 318 -5.01 16.38 11.17
N ALA A 319 -5.72 15.29 11.46
CA ALA A 319 -6.43 14.48 10.47
C ALA A 319 -7.53 15.26 9.75
N VAL A 320 -8.33 16.05 10.48
CA VAL A 320 -9.37 16.91 9.90
C VAL A 320 -8.75 17.98 9.02
N ARG A 321 -7.67 18.63 9.48
CA ARG A 321 -6.94 19.63 8.69
C ARG A 321 -6.37 19.04 7.41
N TYR A 322 -5.72 17.87 7.51
CA TYR A 322 -5.20 17.13 6.36
C TYR A 322 -6.31 16.82 5.33
N LEU A 323 -7.47 16.34 5.78
CA LEU A 323 -8.61 16.12 4.89
C LEU A 323 -9.12 17.42 4.27
N ALA A 324 -9.20 18.52 5.02
CA ALA A 324 -9.64 19.80 4.49
C ALA A 324 -8.70 20.33 3.39
N GLU A 325 -7.39 20.17 3.56
CA GLU A 325 -6.38 20.61 2.61
C GLU A 325 -6.30 19.71 1.36
N ILE A 326 -6.45 18.40 1.51
CA ILE A 326 -6.30 17.43 0.42
C ILE A 326 -7.61 17.10 -0.31
N ALA A 327 -8.75 17.19 0.38
CA ALA A 327 -10.05 16.76 -0.11
C ALA A 327 -11.01 17.83 -0.70
N PRO A 328 -10.62 19.03 -1.18
CA PRO A 328 -11.56 19.88 -1.91
C PRO A 328 -12.15 19.15 -3.13
N GLY A 329 -11.33 18.43 -3.90
CA GLY A 329 -11.79 17.61 -5.04
C GLY A 329 -12.37 16.24 -4.67
N GLY A 330 -12.01 15.70 -3.50
CA GLY A 330 -12.49 14.39 -3.02
C GLY A 330 -13.91 14.46 -2.48
N GLN A 331 -14.24 15.50 -1.70
CA GLN A 331 -15.58 15.74 -1.18
C GLN A 331 -16.56 16.13 -2.30
N VAL A 332 -16.11 16.94 -3.27
CA VAL A 332 -16.92 17.28 -4.46
C VAL A 332 -17.19 16.04 -5.31
N ALA A 333 -16.16 15.24 -5.63
CA ALA A 333 -16.34 14.02 -6.42
C ALA A 333 -17.17 12.93 -5.69
N ALA A 334 -17.09 12.85 -4.36
CA ALA A 334 -17.94 11.97 -3.56
C ALA A 334 -19.41 12.40 -3.59
N ARG A 335 -19.69 13.71 -3.50
CA ARG A 335 -21.03 14.29 -3.65
C ARG A 335 -21.60 14.04 -5.04
N GLU A 336 -20.79 14.20 -6.09
CA GLU A 336 -21.20 13.93 -7.48
C GLU A 336 -21.44 12.44 -7.75
N ALA A 337 -20.61 11.55 -7.21
CA ALA A 337 -20.81 10.11 -7.30
C ALA A 337 -22.09 9.67 -6.58
N ALA A 338 -22.37 10.21 -5.39
CA ALA A 338 -23.60 9.96 -4.65
C ALA A 338 -24.85 10.43 -5.43
N LYS A 339 -24.80 11.64 -6.02
CA LYS A 339 -25.87 12.16 -6.90
C LYS A 339 -26.07 11.28 -8.14
N SER A 340 -24.99 10.76 -8.72
CA SER A 340 -25.07 9.90 -9.91
C SER A 340 -25.63 8.51 -9.60
N ALA A 341 -25.27 7.94 -8.44
CA ALA A 341 -25.85 6.68 -7.95
C ALA A 341 -27.35 6.84 -7.64
N GLN A 342 -27.73 7.93 -6.97
CA GLN A 342 -29.13 8.26 -6.70
C GLN A 342 -29.95 8.46 -7.99
N ARG A 343 -29.38 9.10 -9.03
CA ARG A 343 -30.02 9.17 -10.36
C ARG A 343 -30.25 7.79 -10.97
N SER A 344 -29.23 6.93 -10.98
CA SER A 344 -29.36 5.58 -11.54
C SER A 344 -30.33 4.67 -10.78
N GLU A 345 -30.51 4.91 -9.48
CA GLU A 345 -31.48 4.21 -8.63
C GLU A 345 -32.90 4.75 -8.87
N SER A 346 -33.04 6.08 -9.01
CA SER A 346 -34.32 6.73 -9.36
C SER A 346 -34.83 6.36 -10.76
N GLU A 347 -33.93 6.17 -11.73
CA GLU A 347 -34.25 5.72 -13.10
C GLU A 347 -34.67 4.24 -13.12
N ARG A 348 -34.10 3.42 -12.22
CA ARG A 348 -34.50 2.02 -12.03
C ARG A 348 -35.84 1.87 -11.31
N THR A 349 -36.16 2.77 -10.38
CA THR A 349 -37.47 2.77 -9.70
C THR A 349 -38.56 3.44 -10.54
N GLY A 350 -38.22 4.41 -11.40
CA GLY A 350 -39.16 5.11 -12.28
C GLY A 350 -39.59 4.35 -13.54
N SER A 351 -38.84 3.31 -13.95
CA SER A 351 -39.20 2.44 -15.08
C SER A 351 -40.10 1.25 -14.72
N GLY A 352 -40.50 1.12 -13.43
CA GLY A 352 -41.35 0.05 -12.93
C GLY A 352 -42.87 0.30 -12.95
N GLN A 353 -43.34 1.46 -13.44
CA GLN A 353 -44.77 1.79 -13.53
C GLN A 353 -45.18 2.13 -14.97
N GLN A 354 -45.21 1.12 -15.83
CA GLN A 354 -46.14 1.11 -16.97
C GLN A 354 -46.88 -0.23 -16.98
N SER A 355 -48.10 -0.22 -16.44
CA SER A 355 -49.07 -1.30 -16.63
C SER A 355 -49.49 -1.36 -18.11
N PRO A 356 -49.69 -2.56 -18.70
CA PRO A 356 -50.09 -2.68 -20.09
C PRO A 356 -51.60 -2.39 -20.23
N GLY A 357 -51.93 -1.18 -20.68
CA GLY A 357 -53.29 -0.77 -21.03
C GLY A 357 -53.62 -1.05 -22.49
N ALA A 358 -54.61 -1.92 -22.70
CA ALA A 358 -55.55 -2.03 -23.82
C ALA A 358 -55.02 -1.98 -25.28
N ARG A 359 -55.13 -3.13 -25.97
CA ARG A 359 -55.08 -3.23 -27.43
C ARG A 359 -56.34 -2.58 -28.04
N PRO A 360 -56.24 -1.70 -29.05
CA PRO A 360 -57.41 -1.28 -29.80
C PRO A 360 -57.73 -2.30 -30.91
N GLU A 361 -58.98 -2.73 -30.91
CA GLU A 361 -59.64 -3.57 -31.90
C GLU A 361 -59.73 -2.79 -33.22
N ARG A 362 -59.16 -3.33 -34.32
CA ARG A 362 -59.28 -2.75 -35.66
C ARG A 362 -60.32 -3.52 -36.46
N ASP A 363 -61.41 -2.80 -36.67
CA ASP A 363 -62.55 -3.07 -37.53
C ASP A 363 -62.12 -3.49 -38.95
N ARG A 364 -62.66 -4.60 -39.43
CA ARG A 364 -62.55 -5.05 -40.83
C ARG A 364 -63.83 -4.65 -41.54
N ARG A 365 -63.78 -3.64 -42.41
CA ARG A 365 -64.73 -3.46 -43.50
C ARG A 365 -64.02 -3.65 -44.83
N SER A 366 -64.54 -4.59 -45.62
CA SER A 366 -64.30 -4.72 -47.05
C SER A 366 -65.02 -3.58 -47.79
N ASP A 367 -64.46 -3.11 -48.90
CA ASP A 367 -65.09 -3.22 -50.22
C ASP A 367 -64.36 -2.42 -51.30
N ARG A 368 -64.27 -3.09 -52.46
CA ARG A 368 -63.92 -2.65 -53.83
C ARG A 368 -62.46 -2.51 -54.23
#